data_AF-A0A2E6J9C1-F1
#
_entry.id   AF-A0A2E6J9C1-F1
#
_cell.length_a   1.000
_cell.length_b   1.000
_cell.length_c   1.000
_cell.angle_alpha   90.00
_cell.angle_beta   90.00
_cell.angle_gamma   90.00
#
_symmetry.space_group_name_H-M   'P 1'
#
loop_
_entity.id
_entity.type
_entity.pdbx_description
1 polymer ?
#
loop_
_entity_poly.entity_id
_entity_poly.type
_entity_poly.pdbx_seq_one_letter_code
_entity_poly.pdbx_strand_id
1 'polypeptide(L)'
;MLEAMVQLSDSLINRSEPFERLIAEECRKAETAIAFLLRQERIGSAIVDNLNASIQLRAVLADLFLYGEALEPSTDDTPCPTAHDATEVSSDA
;
A
#
# COMPACT_ATOMS: atom_id res chain seq x y z
N MET A 1 7.50 -12.67 8.44
CA MET A 1 7.24 -11.70 7.35
C MET A 1 7.17 -12.40 6.00
N LEU A 2 8.24 -13.07 5.53
CA LEU A 2 8.18 -13.85 4.27
C LEU A 2 7.03 -14.85 4.26
N GLU A 3 6.89 -15.67 5.31
CA GLU A 3 5.80 -16.64 5.40
C GLU A 3 4.42 -16.01 5.30
N ALA A 4 4.21 -14.86 5.95
CA ALA A 4 2.94 -14.13 5.89
C ALA A 4 2.67 -13.58 4.47
N MET A 5 3.69 -13.09 3.78
CA MET A 5 3.56 -12.62 2.39
C MET A 5 3.25 -13.77 1.42
N VAL A 6 3.85 -14.95 1.64
CA VAL A 6 3.54 -16.16 0.87
C VAL A 6 2.09 -16.59 1.10
N GLN A 7 1.67 -16.70 2.36
CA GLN A 7 0.29 -17.05 2.72
C GLN A 7 -0.73 -16.06 2.13
N LEU A 8 -0.43 -14.77 2.21
CA LEU A 8 -1.26 -13.72 1.62
C LEU A 8 -1.33 -13.86 0.09
N SER A 9 -0.19 -14.00 -0.59
CA SER A 9 -0.14 -14.20 -2.03
C SER A 9 -0.96 -15.42 -2.47
N ASP A 10 -0.78 -16.55 -1.78
CA ASP A 10 -1.52 -17.78 -2.08
C ASP A 10 -3.03 -17.64 -1.85
N SER A 11 -3.43 -16.85 -0.86
CA SER A 11 -4.85 -16.59 -0.56
C SER A 11 -5.54 -15.69 -1.59
N LEU A 12 -4.77 -14.84 -2.28
CA LEU A 12 -5.26 -13.81 -3.19
C LEU A 12 -5.08 -14.15 -4.68
N ILE A 13 -4.10 -14.98 -5.05
CA ILE A 13 -3.73 -15.22 -6.45
C ILE A 13 -4.87 -15.80 -7.31
N ASN A 14 -5.75 -16.60 -6.71
CA ASN A 14 -6.87 -17.25 -7.39
C ASN A 14 -8.20 -16.51 -7.21
N ARG A 15 -8.17 -15.29 -6.67
CA ARG A 15 -9.37 -14.48 -6.48
C ARG A 15 -9.84 -13.86 -7.79
N SER A 16 -11.15 -13.66 -7.89
CA SER A 16 -11.79 -13.07 -9.07
C SER A 16 -11.50 -11.58 -9.20
N GLU A 17 -11.34 -10.88 -8.09
CA GLU A 17 -11.10 -9.44 -8.06
C GLU A 17 -9.66 -9.13 -8.56
N PRO A 18 -9.49 -8.28 -9.60
CA PRO A 18 -8.17 -8.01 -10.17
C PRO A 18 -7.15 -7.35 -9.24
N PHE A 19 -7.58 -6.47 -8.33
CA PHE A 19 -6.71 -5.77 -7.40
C PHE A 19 -6.12 -6.72 -6.33
N GLU A 20 -6.87 -7.72 -5.87
CA GLU A 20 -6.42 -8.80 -5.00
C GLU A 20 -5.31 -9.61 -5.68
N ARG A 21 -5.45 -9.91 -6.98
CA ARG A 21 -4.39 -10.58 -7.74
C ARG A 21 -3.15 -9.68 -7.92
N LEU A 22 -3.33 -8.37 -8.07
CA LEU A 22 -2.22 -7.41 -8.10
C LEU A 22 -1.45 -7.45 -6.77
N ILE A 23 -2.14 -7.39 -5.63
CA ILE A 23 -1.53 -7.52 -4.29
C ILE A 23 -0.75 -8.84 -4.21
N ALA A 24 -1.31 -9.95 -4.71
CA ALA A 24 -0.63 -11.24 -4.72
C ALA A 24 0.67 -11.22 -5.52
N GLU A 25 0.70 -10.54 -6.67
CA GLU A 25 1.89 -10.40 -7.51
C GLU A 25 2.96 -9.53 -6.84
N GLU A 26 2.57 -8.38 -6.26
CA GLU A 26 3.49 -7.50 -5.55
C GLU A 26 4.08 -8.18 -4.31
N CYS A 27 3.30 -9.02 -3.60
CA CYS A 27 3.81 -9.83 -2.50
C CYS A 27 4.95 -10.76 -2.94
N ARG A 28 4.85 -11.41 -4.11
CA ARG A 28 5.92 -12.30 -4.64
C ARG A 28 7.17 -11.53 -5.02
N LYS A 29 7.00 -10.33 -5.59
CA LYS A 29 8.12 -9.44 -5.93
C LYS A 29 8.85 -8.98 -4.67
N ALA A 30 8.10 -8.56 -3.64
CA ALA A 30 8.65 -8.13 -2.36
C ALA A 30 9.35 -9.28 -1.63
N GLU A 31 8.74 -10.47 -1.62
CA GLU A 31 9.34 -11.69 -1.05
C GLU A 31 10.71 -11.98 -1.68
N THR A 32 10.80 -11.93 -3.01
CA THR A 32 12.05 -12.19 -3.73
C THR A 32 13.15 -11.20 -3.33
N ALA A 33 12.81 -9.91 -3.22
CA ALA A 33 13.75 -8.88 -2.79
C ALA A 33 14.22 -9.09 -1.34
N ILE A 34 13.29 -9.36 -0.41
CA ILE A 34 13.63 -9.57 1.01
C ILE A 34 14.43 -10.87 1.18
N ALA A 35 14.05 -11.95 0.51
CA ALA A 35 14.76 -13.23 0.54
C ALA A 35 16.22 -13.09 0.05
N PHE A 36 16.45 -12.29 -0.99
CA PHE A 36 17.79 -11.99 -1.46
C PHE A 36 18.63 -11.28 -0.40
N LEU A 37 18.07 -10.27 0.27
CA LEU A 37 18.78 -9.50 1.29
C LEU A 37 19.07 -10.30 2.55
N LEU A 38 18.17 -11.20 2.94
CA LEU A 38 18.36 -12.08 4.10
C LEU A 38 19.47 -13.13 3.90
N ARG A 39 19.89 -13.37 2.66
CA ARG A 39 21.00 -14.28 2.33
C ARG A 39 22.37 -13.61 2.37
N GLN A 40 22.45 -12.30 2.59
CA GLN A 40 23.72 -11.58 2.63
C GLN A 40 24.47 -11.88 3.93
N GLU A 41 25.78 -12.10 3.83
CA GLU A 41 26.64 -12.38 5.00
C GLU A 41 26.65 -11.22 6.01
N ARG A 42 26.45 -9.98 5.52
CA ARG A 42 26.33 -8.77 6.34
C ARG A 42 25.21 -7.88 5.82
N ILE A 43 24.29 -7.52 6.70
CA ILE A 43 23.22 -6.56 6.41
C ILE A 43 23.62 -5.22 7.03
N GLY A 44 24.26 -4.37 6.24
CA GLY A 44 24.60 -3.00 6.65
C GLY A 44 23.43 -2.03 6.49
N SER A 45 23.54 -0.84 7.07
CA SER A 45 22.50 0.21 6.98
C SER A 45 22.12 0.53 5.53
N ALA A 46 23.10 0.64 4.62
CA ALA A 46 22.85 0.90 3.20
C ALA A 46 21.96 -0.17 2.54
N ILE A 47 22.03 -1.42 2.98
CA ILE A 47 21.18 -2.50 2.48
C ILE A 47 19.75 -2.32 2.98
N VAL A 48 19.58 -1.98 4.26
CA VAL A 48 18.28 -1.70 4.87
C VAL A 48 17.64 -0.46 4.22
N ASP A 49 18.41 0.60 4.00
CA ASP A 49 17.95 1.83 3.37
C ASP A 49 17.47 1.57 1.94
N ASN A 50 18.21 0.77 1.16
CA ASN A 50 17.80 0.38 -0.19
C ASN A 50 16.57 -0.55 -0.20
N LEU A 51 16.41 -1.41 0.80
CA LEU A 51 15.19 -2.21 0.96
C LEU A 51 13.99 -1.32 1.27
N ASN A 52 14.14 -0.39 2.21
CA ASN A 52 13.10 0.57 2.52
C ASN A 52 12.79 1.46 1.32
N ALA A 53 13.79 1.75 0.48
CA ALA A 53 13.63 2.45 -0.79
C ALA A 53 13.01 1.59 -1.90
N SER A 54 12.95 0.27 -1.75
CA SER A 54 12.50 -0.65 -2.78
C SER A 54 11.02 -0.43 -3.11
N ILE A 55 10.73 -0.46 -4.40
CA ILE A 55 9.39 -0.21 -4.92
C ILE A 55 8.44 -1.33 -4.53
N GLN A 56 8.93 -2.58 -4.51
CA GLN A 56 8.11 -3.77 -4.31
C GLN A 56 7.50 -3.81 -2.91
N LEU A 57 8.29 -3.51 -1.86
CA LEU A 57 7.77 -3.50 -0.49
C LEU A 57 6.77 -2.36 -0.27
N ARG A 58 7.03 -1.18 -0.86
CA ARG A 58 6.10 -0.05 -0.77
C ARG A 58 4.82 -0.27 -1.54
N ALA A 59 4.86 -0.94 -2.70
CA ALA A 59 3.68 -1.29 -3.47
C ALA A 59 2.75 -2.18 -2.64
N VAL A 60 3.27 -3.25 -2.03
CA VAL A 60 2.47 -4.13 -1.14
C VAL A 60 1.79 -3.34 -0.02
N LEU A 61 2.53 -2.46 0.68
CA LEU A 61 1.98 -1.69 1.79
C LEU A 61 0.91 -0.68 1.32
N ALA A 62 1.15 -0.02 0.19
CA ALA A 62 0.20 0.92 -0.38
C ALA A 62 -1.08 0.21 -0.86
N ASP A 63 -0.95 -0.93 -1.53
CA ASP A 63 -2.10 -1.68 -2.03
C ASP A 63 -2.94 -2.25 -0.89
N LEU A 64 -2.30 -2.73 0.19
CA LEU A 64 -3.01 -3.18 1.39
C LEU A 64 -3.75 -2.05 2.10
N PHE A 65 -3.14 -0.86 2.17
CA PHE A 65 -3.81 0.33 2.71
C PHE A 65 -5.03 0.70 1.85
N LEU A 66 -4.85 0.83 0.53
CA LEU A 66 -5.94 1.16 -0.39
C LEU A 66 -7.07 0.13 -0.34
N TYR A 67 -6.73 -1.16 -0.29
CA TYR A 67 -7.72 -2.24 -0.20
C TYR A 67 -8.48 -2.17 1.13
N GLY A 68 -7.79 -1.90 2.24
CA GLY A 68 -8.41 -1.68 3.55
C GLY A 68 -9.38 -0.51 3.54
N GLU A 69 -8.93 0.68 3.11
CA GLU A 69 -9.76 1.89 3.04
C GLU A 69 -10.97 1.72 2.10
N ALA A 70 -10.84 0.95 1.02
CA ALA A 70 -11.95 0.66 0.12
C ALA A 70 -13.03 -0.24 0.76
N LEU A 71 -12.64 -1.13 1.67
CA LEU A 71 -13.55 -2.04 2.36
C LEU A 71 -14.15 -1.42 3.64
N GLU A 72 -13.34 -0.68 4.39
CA GLU A 72 -13.72 -0.01 5.62
C GLU A 72 -13.00 1.37 5.66
N PRO A 73 -13.63 2.41 5.11
CA PRO A 73 -13.06 3.76 5.09
C PRO A 73 -12.80 4.24 6.51
N SER A 74 -11.58 4.68 6.79
CA SER A 74 -11.25 5.28 8.07
C SER A 74 -12.06 6.59 8.26
N THR A 75 -12.68 6.77 9.42
CA THR A 75 -13.48 7.97 9.73
C THR A 75 -12.64 9.21 10.05
N ASP A 76 -11.32 9.16 9.79
CA ASP A 76 -10.38 10.24 10.13
C ASP A 76 -10.44 11.43 9.15
N ASP A 77 -11.33 11.38 8.16
CA ASP A 77 -11.82 12.55 7.45
C ASP A 77 -12.67 13.43 8.38
N THR A 78 -12.03 14.09 9.37
CA THR A 78 -12.58 15.34 9.87
C THR A 78 -12.68 16.26 8.65
N PRO A 79 -13.88 16.73 8.26
CA PRO A 79 -13.99 17.64 7.15
C PRO A 79 -13.09 18.84 7.42
N CYS A 80 -12.08 19.05 6.57
CA CYS A 80 -11.45 20.36 6.48
C CYS A 80 -12.60 21.36 6.32
N PRO A 81 -12.72 22.40 7.17
CA PRO A 81 -13.86 23.31 7.10
C PRO A 81 -13.94 23.78 5.65
N THR A 82 -15.04 23.40 4.99
CA THR A 82 -15.33 23.73 3.60
C THR A 82 -14.95 25.19 3.39
N ALA A 83 -13.95 25.44 2.54
CA ALA A 83 -13.65 26.78 2.09
C ALA A 83 -14.97 27.37 1.62
N HIS A 84 -15.41 28.41 2.32
CA HIS A 84 -16.70 29.05 2.11
C HIS A 84 -16.94 29.25 0.62
N ASP A 85 -18.12 28.79 0.19
CA ASP A 85 -18.71 29.00 -1.11
C ASP A 85 -18.55 30.48 -1.52
N ALA A 86 -17.68 30.73 -2.50
CA ALA A 86 -17.42 32.06 -3.06
C ALA A 86 -18.44 32.42 -4.14
N THR A 87 -19.71 32.09 -3.93
CA THR A 87 -20.83 32.54 -4.78
C THR A 87 -21.99 33.14 -3.98
N GLU A 88 -21.70 34.13 -3.13
CA GLU A 88 -22.71 35.18 -2.93
C GLU A 88 -22.81 36.00 -4.21
N VAL A 89 -23.74 35.58 -5.07
CA VAL A 89 -24.34 36.41 -6.10
C VAL A 89 -24.92 37.64 -5.38
N SER A 90 -24.26 38.78 -5.54
CA SER A 90 -24.82 40.08 -5.22
C SER A 90 -26.00 40.35 -6.16
N SER A 91 -27.16 39.83 -5.80
CA SER A 91 -28.46 40.38 -6.14
C SER A 91 -29.00 41.00 -4.87
N ASP A 92 -28.99 42.32 -4.78
CA ASP A 92 -30.20 43.10 -4.44
C ASP A 92 -29.91 44.60 -4.30
N ALA A 93 -30.86 45.37 -4.85
CA ALA A 93 -31.15 46.81 -4.76
C ALA A 93 -30.40 47.78 -5.71
#